data_AF-A0A0J0YNE6-F1
#
_entry.id   AF-A0A0J0YNE6-F1
#
_cell.length_a   1.000
_cell.length_b   1.000
_cell.length_c   1.000
_cell.angle_alpha   90.00
_cell.angle_beta   90.00
_cell.angle_gamma   90.00
#
_symmetry.space_group_name_H-M   'P 1'
#
loop_
_entity.id
_entity.type
_entity.pdbx_description
1 polymer ?
#
loop_
_entity_poly.entity_id
_entity_poly.type
_entity_poly.pdbx_seq_one_letter_code
_entity_poly.pdbx_strand_id
1 'polypeptide(L)'
;MKSNEIITFLQNHNYTYTSNNKTITVNLELSQNVLIDVSNPEKIILKDELVFWNFLTGAIKMSLKNAIVYNFILILFFGFLCHYLEFTNQNYTNLFLILISWILLFSTFYLIKLESFKLQLVTAIK
;
A
#
# COMPACT_ATOMS: atom_id res chain seq x y z
N MET A 1 -14.73 23.47 -5.80
CA MET A 1 -15.72 22.61 -6.49
C MET A 1 -15.30 21.14 -6.39
N LYS A 2 -14.16 20.73 -6.97
CA LYS A 2 -13.61 19.35 -6.89
C LYS A 2 -13.47 18.75 -5.47
N SER A 3 -13.08 19.54 -4.46
CA SER A 3 -12.93 19.04 -3.08
C SER A 3 -14.26 18.61 -2.45
N ASN A 4 -15.38 19.29 -2.75
CA ASN A 4 -16.68 18.94 -2.17
C ASN A 4 -17.22 17.66 -2.82
N GLU A 5 -17.02 17.48 -4.13
CA GLU A 5 -17.39 16.25 -4.84
C GLU A 5 -16.65 15.03 -4.30
N ILE A 6 -15.34 15.16 -4.04
CA ILE A 6 -14.53 14.10 -3.42
C ILE A 6 -15.07 13.75 -2.02
N ILE A 7 -15.38 14.76 -1.20
CA ILE A 7 -15.91 14.55 0.15
C ILE A 7 -17.26 13.84 0.11
N THR A 8 -18.17 14.26 -0.77
CA THR A 8 -19.48 13.61 -0.96
C THR A 8 -19.32 12.17 -1.41
N PHE A 9 -18.41 11.89 -2.36
CA PHE A 9 -18.10 10.53 -2.78
C PHE A 9 -17.62 9.65 -1.61
N LEU A 10 -16.68 10.17 -0.81
CA LEU A 10 -16.13 9.45 0.34
C LEU A 10 -17.19 9.15 1.40
N GLN A 11 -18.07 10.11 1.69
CA GLN A 11 -19.20 9.93 2.62
C GLN A 11 -20.19 8.89 2.11
N ASN A 12 -20.56 8.95 0.82
CA ASN A 12 -21.52 8.02 0.23
C ASN A 12 -21.03 6.56 0.22
N HIS A 13 -19.71 6.35 0.22
CA HIS A 13 -19.09 5.03 0.23
C HIS A 13 -18.56 4.63 1.63
N ASN A 14 -18.89 5.39 2.68
CA ASN A 14 -18.47 5.14 4.07
C ASN A 14 -16.93 5.02 4.24
N TYR A 15 -16.15 5.73 3.44
CA TYR A 15 -14.70 5.77 3.64
C TYR A 15 -14.34 6.57 4.89
N THR A 16 -13.37 6.08 5.65
CA THR A 16 -12.78 6.87 6.74
C THR A 16 -11.73 7.81 6.16
N TYR A 17 -11.89 9.12 6.39
CA TYR A 17 -10.97 10.12 5.87
C TYR A 17 -10.75 11.27 6.86
N THR A 18 -9.60 11.92 6.74
CA THR A 18 -9.27 13.17 7.43
C THR A 18 -8.99 14.24 6.38
N SER A 19 -9.68 15.38 6.49
CA SER A 19 -9.50 16.51 5.57
C SER A 19 -8.73 17.62 6.27
N ASN A 20 -7.63 18.06 5.67
CA ASN A 20 -6.99 19.34 5.90
C ASN A 20 -7.25 20.23 4.67
N ASN A 21 -7.27 21.55 4.84
CA ASN A 21 -7.64 22.55 3.81
C ASN A 21 -7.06 22.34 2.39
N LYS A 22 -5.98 21.56 2.24
CA LYS A 22 -5.28 21.27 0.99
C LYS A 22 -5.14 19.78 0.67
N THR A 23 -5.36 18.89 1.64
CA THR A 23 -5.09 17.45 1.50
C THR A 23 -6.18 16.62 2.19
N ILE A 24 -6.67 15.61 1.49
CA ILE A 24 -7.62 14.63 2.03
C ILE A 24 -6.85 13.31 2.16
N THR A 25 -6.75 12.79 3.37
CA THR A 25 -6.16 11.47 3.63
C THR A 25 -7.28 10.47 3.81
N VAL A 26 -7.34 9.47 2.93
CA VAL A 26 -8.34 8.40 2.97
C VAL A 26 -7.66 7.15 3.50
N ASN A 27 -8.23 6.54 4.54
CA ASN A 27 -7.76 5.28 5.09
C ASN A 27 -8.48 4.13 4.38
N LEU A 28 -7.71 3.31 3.66
CA LEU A 28 -8.16 2.12 2.96
C LEU A 28 -8.04 0.86 3.82
N GLU A 29 -7.94 0.99 5.14
CA GLU A 29 -7.76 -0.10 6.10
C GLU A 29 -6.42 -0.85 5.95
N LEU A 30 -6.12 -1.74 6.90
CA LEU A 30 -4.85 -2.49 6.98
C LEU A 30 -3.61 -1.61 6.82
N SER A 31 -3.61 -0.43 7.45
CA SER A 31 -2.50 0.51 7.42
C SER A 31 -2.11 0.98 6.00
N GLN A 32 -3.08 1.11 5.09
CA GLN A 32 -2.91 1.74 3.78
C GLN A 32 -3.70 3.04 3.72
N ASN A 33 -3.03 4.16 3.42
CA ASN A 33 -3.70 5.43 3.16
C ASN A 33 -3.47 5.91 1.73
N VAL A 34 -4.41 6.72 1.25
CA VAL A 34 -4.28 7.51 0.02
C VAL A 34 -4.38 8.99 0.36
N LEU A 35 -3.36 9.73 -0.01
CA LEU A 35 -3.28 11.18 0.09
C LEU A 35 -3.75 11.79 -1.23
N ILE A 36 -4.84 12.54 -1.16
CA ILE A 36 -5.40 13.31 -2.27
C ILE A 36 -5.04 14.77 -2.05
N ASP A 37 -4.12 15.27 -2.86
CA ASP A 37 -3.75 16.69 -2.86
C ASP A 37 -4.65 17.46 -3.83
N VAL A 38 -5.40 18.41 -3.28
CA VAL A 38 -6.34 19.29 -4.00
C VAL A 38 -5.84 20.74 -4.04
N SER A 39 -4.57 20.98 -3.69
CA SER A 39 -3.97 22.31 -3.69
C SER A 39 -3.97 22.97 -5.08
N ASN A 40 -3.89 22.17 -6.14
CA ASN A 40 -3.90 22.65 -7.51
C ASN A 40 -5.31 22.47 -8.13
N PRO A 41 -5.98 23.55 -8.56
CA PRO A 41 -7.32 23.47 -9.15
C PRO A 41 -7.36 22.69 -10.48
N GLU A 42 -6.25 22.60 -11.21
CA GLU A 42 -6.18 21.92 -12.49
C GLU A 42 -5.91 20.42 -12.36
N LYS A 43 -5.15 20.00 -11.34
CA LYS A 43 -4.68 18.61 -11.21
C LYS A 43 -4.78 18.09 -9.78
N ILE A 44 -5.47 16.96 -9.62
CA ILE A 44 -5.50 16.18 -8.39
C ILE A 44 -4.25 15.28 -8.38
N ILE A 45 -3.48 15.30 -7.28
CA ILE A 45 -2.34 14.39 -7.11
C ILE A 45 -2.74 13.32 -6.10
N LEU A 46 -2.69 12.06 -6.53
CA LEU A 46 -2.91 10.90 -5.68
C LEU A 46 -1.56 10.31 -5.29
N LYS A 47 -1.31 10.19 -4.00
CA LYS A 47 -0.15 9.48 -3.45
C LYS A 47 -0.62 8.38 -2.52
N ASP A 48 0.04 7.25 -2.55
CA ASP A 48 -0.21 6.15 -1.62
C ASP A 48 0.85 6.11 -0.52
N GLU A 49 0.45 5.65 0.65
CA GLU A 49 1.35 5.36 1.75
C GLU A 49 0.88 4.11 2.51
N LEU A 50 1.81 3.21 2.77
CA LEU A 50 1.67 2.20 3.82
C LEU A 50 2.17 2.82 5.12
N VAL A 51 1.29 2.94 6.10
CA VAL A 51 1.58 3.44 7.45
C VAL A 51 2.02 2.30 8.38
N PHE A 52 2.44 2.65 9.60
CA PHE A 52 2.95 1.69 10.59
C PHE A 52 2.00 0.52 10.82
N TRP A 53 2.56 -0.63 11.18
CA TRP A 53 1.89 -1.91 11.38
C TRP A 53 1.25 -2.53 10.12
N ASN A 54 1.80 -2.25 8.93
CA ASN A 54 1.39 -2.96 7.73
C ASN A 54 2.17 -4.27 7.53
N PHE A 55 1.55 -5.21 6.83
CA PHE A 55 2.07 -6.57 6.62
C PHE A 55 3.28 -6.69 5.66
N LEU A 56 3.70 -5.61 5.00
CA LEU A 56 4.84 -5.61 4.08
C LEU A 56 6.09 -4.95 4.67
N THR A 57 5.95 -3.88 5.43
CA THR A 57 7.10 -3.08 5.91
C THR A 57 7.12 -2.95 7.43
N GLY A 58 6.12 -3.52 8.12
CA GLY A 58 6.02 -3.48 9.57
C GLY A 58 5.91 -2.04 10.06
N ALA A 59 7.01 -1.51 10.58
CA ALA A 59 7.08 -0.19 11.16
C ALA A 59 7.64 0.90 10.22
N ILE A 60 7.81 0.65 8.93
CA ILE A 60 8.42 1.66 8.03
C ILE A 60 7.37 2.26 7.12
N LYS A 61 7.12 3.56 7.25
CA LYS A 61 6.21 4.29 6.37
C LYS A 61 6.83 4.47 4.98
N MET A 62 6.17 4.00 3.93
CA MET A 62 6.63 4.16 2.54
C MET A 62 5.50 3.95 1.53
N SER A 63 5.73 4.27 0.26
CA SER A 63 4.79 3.91 -0.81
C SER A 63 4.74 2.40 -1.02
N LEU A 64 3.60 1.89 -1.47
CA LEU A 64 3.40 0.49 -1.83
C LEU A 64 4.43 0.02 -2.86
N LYS A 65 4.74 0.88 -3.85
CA LYS A 65 5.79 0.59 -4.84
C LYS A 65 7.14 0.32 -4.17
N ASN A 66 7.54 1.19 -3.25
CA ASN A 66 8.80 1.01 -2.54
C ASN A 66 8.76 -0.24 -1.65
N ALA A 67 7.63 -0.49 -0.98
CA ALA A 67 7.45 -1.68 -0.14
C ALA A 67 7.66 -2.97 -0.92
N ILE A 68 7.08 -3.08 -2.13
CA ILE A 68 7.26 -4.25 -3.00
C ILE A 68 8.74 -4.41 -3.39
N VAL A 69 9.42 -3.32 -3.77
CA VAL A 69 10.84 -3.36 -4.16
C VAL A 69 11.73 -3.80 -3.00
N TYR A 70 11.53 -3.23 -1.81
CA TYR A 70 12.31 -3.62 -0.63
C TYR A 70 12.07 -5.07 -0.22
N ASN A 71 10.81 -5.52 -0.26
CA ASN A 71 10.48 -6.92 0.04
C ASN A 71 11.08 -7.88 -1.00
N PHE A 72 11.11 -7.49 -2.28
CA PHE A 72 11.77 -8.28 -3.31
C PHE A 72 13.27 -8.44 -3.05
N ILE A 73 13.95 -7.34 -2.71
CA ILE A 73 15.38 -7.36 -2.34
C ILE A 73 15.60 -8.23 -1.09
N LEU A 74 14.74 -8.10 -0.07
CA LEU A 74 14.81 -8.91 1.14
C LEU A 74 14.65 -10.41 0.87
N ILE A 75 13.70 -10.79 0.01
CA ILE A 75 13.50 -12.18 -0.42
C ILE A 75 14.76 -12.71 -1.10
N LEU A 76 15.41 -11.94 -1.97
CA LEU A 76 16.64 -12.38 -2.63
C LEU A 76 17.75 -12.66 -1.61
N PHE A 77 18.00 -11.73 -0.69
CA PHE A 77 18.98 -11.92 0.38
C PHE A 77 18.65 -13.13 1.25
N PHE A 78 17.38 -13.28 1.64
CA PHE A 78 16.95 -14.39 2.48
C PHE A 78 17.03 -15.74 1.74
N GLY A 79 16.82 -15.76 0.42
CA GLY A 79 17.04 -16.92 -0.43
C GLY A 79 18.49 -17.38 -0.43
N PHE A 80 19.45 -16.45 -0.60
CA PHE A 80 20.87 -16.75 -0.49
C PHE A 80 21.25 -17.26 0.91
N LEU A 81 20.67 -16.66 1.96
CA LEU A 81 20.88 -17.10 3.33
C LEU A 81 20.37 -18.52 3.56
N CYS A 82 19.16 -18.84 3.09
CA CYS A 82 18.61 -20.20 3.19
C CYS A 82 19.49 -21.22 2.49
N HIS A 83 19.97 -20.89 1.28
CA HIS A 83 20.88 -21.76 0.53
C HIS A 83 22.21 -21.97 1.27
N TYR A 84 22.78 -20.92 1.85
CA TYR A 84 23.99 -21.04 2.68
C TYR A 84 23.77 -21.92 3.91
N LEU A 85 22.64 -21.76 4.60
CA LEU A 85 22.30 -22.54 5.79
C LEU A 85 22.05 -24.02 5.47
N GLU A 86 21.55 -24.34 4.28
CA GLU A 86 21.40 -25.71 3.81
C GLU A 86 22.75 -26.43 3.74
N PHE A 87 23.84 -25.75 3.34
CA PHE A 87 25.21 -26.31 3.41
C PHE A 87 25.66 -26.65 4.84
N THR A 88 25.08 -25.99 5.85
CA THR A 88 25.35 -26.25 7.28
C THR A 88 24.38 -27.27 7.90
N ASN A 89 23.63 -28.02 7.08
CA ASN A 89 22.58 -28.96 7.47
C ASN A 89 21.37 -28.33 8.20
N GLN A 90 21.10 -27.04 7.99
CA GLN A 90 19.89 -26.38 8.49
C GLN A 90 18.92 -26.08 7.32
N ASN A 91 17.71 -26.64 7.35
CA ASN A 91 16.73 -26.47 6.29
C ASN A 91 15.64 -25.45 6.67
N TYR A 92 15.60 -24.32 5.97
CA TYR A 92 14.59 -23.27 6.13
C TYR A 92 13.69 -23.08 4.90
N THR A 93 13.67 -24.04 3.96
CA THR A 93 12.90 -23.93 2.70
C THR A 93 11.42 -23.67 2.95
N ASN A 94 10.81 -24.35 3.93
CA ASN A 94 9.40 -24.12 4.28
C ASN A 94 9.15 -22.69 4.80
N LEU A 95 10.05 -22.17 5.62
CA LEU A 95 9.96 -20.79 6.14
C LEU A 95 10.10 -19.77 4.99
N PHE A 96 11.02 -20.03 4.05
CA PHE A 96 11.19 -19.19 2.87
C PHE A 96 9.94 -19.17 1.99
N LEU A 97 9.32 -20.33 1.74
CA LEU A 97 8.06 -20.41 0.98
C LEU A 97 6.93 -19.65 1.67
N ILE A 98 6.77 -19.79 2.99
CA ILE A 98 5.78 -19.03 3.76
C ILE A 98 6.00 -17.52 3.61
N LEU A 99 7.26 -17.06 3.70
CA LEU A 99 7.62 -15.65 3.54
C LEU A 99 7.26 -15.12 2.14
N ILE A 100 7.59 -15.88 1.09
CA ILE A 100 7.24 -15.51 -0.29
C ILE A 100 5.72 -15.43 -0.46
N SER A 101 4.99 -16.44 0.01
CA SER A 101 3.53 -16.46 -0.06
C SER A 101 2.90 -15.28 0.68
N TRP A 102 3.42 -14.94 1.87
CA TRP A 102 2.98 -13.79 2.65
C TRP A 102 3.18 -12.48 1.88
N ILE A 103 4.38 -12.25 1.35
CA ILE A 103 4.70 -11.03 0.61
C ILE A 103 3.85 -10.91 -0.65
N LEU A 104 3.65 -12.00 -1.39
CA LEU A 104 2.80 -12.00 -2.60
C LEU A 104 1.34 -11.71 -2.28
N LEU A 105 0.79 -12.36 -1.25
CA LEU A 105 -0.59 -12.17 -0.82
C LEU A 105 -0.85 -10.71 -0.47
N PHE A 106 -0.03 -10.12 0.40
CA PHE A 106 -0.23 -8.74 0.85
C PHE A 106 0.11 -7.71 -0.22
N SER A 107 1.13 -7.94 -1.06
CA SER A 107 1.41 -7.06 -2.20
C SER A 107 0.22 -7.00 -3.16
N THR A 108 -0.36 -8.15 -3.48
CA THR A 108 -1.54 -8.25 -4.35
C THR A 108 -2.74 -7.56 -3.72
N PHE A 109 -3.01 -7.84 -2.44
CA PHE A 109 -4.10 -7.24 -1.69
C PHE A 109 -4.03 -5.70 -1.71
N TYR A 110 -2.90 -5.12 -1.31
CA TYR A 110 -2.73 -3.66 -1.27
C TYR A 110 -2.81 -3.02 -2.65
N LEU A 111 -2.33 -3.71 -3.68
CA LEU A 111 -2.36 -3.21 -5.06
C LEU A 111 -3.79 -3.18 -5.62
N ILE A 112 -4.54 -4.26 -5.43
CA ILE A 112 -5.96 -4.32 -5.84
C ILE A 112 -6.75 -3.24 -5.14
N LYS A 113 -6.56 -3.07 -3.81
CA LYS A 113 -7.30 -2.08 -3.04
C LYS A 113 -7.01 -0.65 -3.48
N LEU A 114 -5.73 -0.34 -3.71
CA LEU A 114 -5.30 0.97 -4.21
C LEU A 114 -5.85 1.27 -5.60
N GLU A 115 -5.71 0.35 -6.55
CA GLU A 115 -6.16 0.57 -7.93
C GLU A 115 -7.69 0.62 -8.03
N SER A 116 -8.39 -0.21 -7.26
CA SER A 116 -9.86 -0.13 -7.16
C SER A 116 -10.31 1.23 -6.65
N PHE A 117 -9.68 1.74 -5.58
CA PHE A 117 -10.01 3.07 -5.06
C PHE A 117 -9.75 4.18 -6.10
N LYS A 118 -8.59 4.16 -6.77
CA LYS A 118 -8.25 5.15 -7.82
C LYS A 118 -9.28 5.14 -8.94
N LEU A 119 -9.69 3.96 -9.41
CA LEU A 119 -10.69 3.82 -10.48
C LEU A 119 -12.07 4.34 -10.06
N GLN A 120 -12.52 4.02 -8.85
CA GLN A 120 -13.78 4.53 -8.31
C GLN A 120 -13.75 6.07 -8.19
N LEU A 121 -12.67 6.62 -7.64
CA LEU A 121 -12.49 8.05 -7.46
C LEU A 121 -12.45 8.80 -8.81
N VAL A 122 -11.69 8.30 -9.79
CA VAL A 122 -11.61 8.93 -11.12
C VAL A 122 -12.95 8.87 -11.84
N THR A 123 -13.68 7.76 -11.74
CA THR A 123 -15.02 7.63 -12.33
C THR A 123 -16.02 8.58 -11.69
N ALA A 124 -15.91 8.83 -10.37
CA ALA A 124 -16.84 9.68 -9.64
C ALA A 124 -16.63 11.20 -9.86
N ILE A 125 -15.41 11.61 -10.25
CA ILE A 125 -15.04 13.03 -10.45
C ILE A 125 -15.11 13.41 -11.95
N LYS A 126 -15.28 12.43 -12.83
CA LYS A 126 -15.44 12.64 -14.28
C LYS A 126 -16.86 13.08 -14.61
#